data_AF-A0AAE6CI63-F1
#
_entry.id   AF-A0AAE6CI63-F1
#
_cell.length_a   1.000
_cell.length_b   1.000
_cell.length_c   1.000
_cell.angle_alpha   90.00
_cell.angle_beta   90.00
_cell.angle_gamma   90.00
#
_symmetry.space_group_name_H-M   'P 1'
#
loop_
_entity.id
_entity.type
_entity.pdbx_description
1 polymer ?
#
loop_
_entity_poly.entity_id
_entity_poly.type
_entity_poly.pdbx_seq_one_letter_code
_entity_poly.pdbx_strand_id
1 'polypeptide(L)'
;MTVNAERVGQVIRSGGLVWYNAANEKLVSKQIIQAPQRDGMMDNFTHAKVEFGDNEVLLKSVPGPEGADAVNIKYRDRQATFADLEAPGYIYSDSFSGCVFYLFRGPLGYLHAVHAYRGGGRLADPTEYFKARGGKLLYKWDSLGMLTQDELMSYQTGAVLACVSRDTIDVFAFATKNREVKRLIDHTAIPGWVASAGLPV
;
A
#
# COMPACT_ATOMS: atom_id res chain seq x y z
N MET A 1 7.73 -17.63 -0.18
CA MET A 1 8.27 -16.54 -1.02
C MET A 1 9.21 -15.70 -0.16
N THR A 2 10.33 -15.23 -0.72
CA THR A 2 11.25 -14.31 -0.03
C THR A 2 10.99 -12.89 -0.52
N VAL A 3 10.77 -11.96 0.41
CA VAL A 3 10.58 -10.53 0.13
C VAL A 3 11.94 -9.85 0.04
N ASN A 4 12.14 -9.01 -0.97
CA ASN A 4 13.43 -8.36 -1.23
C ASN A 4 13.37 -6.86 -0.91
N ALA A 5 13.28 -6.54 0.39
CA ALA A 5 13.24 -5.17 0.89
C ALA A 5 14.51 -4.38 0.54
N GLU A 6 15.67 -5.03 0.51
CA GLU A 6 16.93 -4.40 0.15
C GLU A 6 16.90 -3.87 -1.29
N ARG A 7 16.49 -4.70 -2.26
CA ARG A 7 16.38 -4.29 -3.66
C ARG A 7 15.34 -3.18 -3.85
N VAL A 8 14.19 -3.27 -3.19
CA VAL A 8 13.19 -2.18 -3.19
C VAL A 8 13.82 -0.88 -2.70
N GLY A 9 14.51 -0.93 -1.56
CA GLY A 9 15.18 0.23 -1.00
C GLY A 9 16.28 0.79 -1.92
N GLN A 10 17.01 -0.06 -2.66
CA GLN A 10 18.00 0.39 -3.65
C GLN A 10 17.32 1.14 -4.80
N VAL A 11 16.26 0.59 -5.39
CA VAL A 11 15.50 1.24 -6.49
C VAL A 11 14.92 2.59 -6.05
N ILE A 12 14.38 2.68 -4.83
CA ILE A 12 13.80 3.94 -4.34
C ILE A 12 14.91 4.98 -4.09
N ARG A 13 16.04 4.61 -3.49
CA ARG A 13 17.12 5.55 -3.18
C ARG A 13 17.90 5.98 -4.42
N SER A 14 17.96 5.17 -5.47
CA SER A 14 18.61 5.49 -6.74
C SER A 14 17.77 6.37 -7.67
N GLY A 15 16.49 6.63 -7.33
CA GLY A 15 15.56 7.33 -8.22
C GLY A 15 15.04 6.46 -9.37
N GLY A 16 15.00 5.13 -9.19
CA GLY A 16 14.49 4.20 -10.18
C GLY A 16 12.99 4.26 -10.39
N LEU A 17 12.46 3.26 -11.10
CA LEU A 17 11.04 3.18 -11.44
C LEU A 17 10.29 2.33 -10.41
N VAL A 18 9.19 2.86 -9.87
CA VAL A 18 8.26 2.09 -9.06
C VAL A 18 6.85 2.40 -9.53
N TRP A 19 6.14 1.40 -10.06
CA TRP A 19 4.79 1.62 -10.54
C TRP A 19 3.92 0.37 -10.60
N TYR A 20 2.62 0.64 -10.60
CA TYR A 20 1.59 -0.35 -10.81
C TYR A 20 1.11 -0.37 -12.26
N ASN A 21 1.20 -1.53 -12.89
CA ASN A 21 0.74 -1.75 -14.26
C ASN A 21 -0.67 -2.35 -14.29
N ALA A 22 -1.62 -1.50 -14.65
CA ALA A 22 -3.03 -1.84 -14.76
C ALA A 22 -3.42 -2.54 -16.08
N ALA A 23 -2.47 -2.82 -17.00
CA ALA A 23 -2.79 -3.37 -18.33
C ALA A 23 -3.60 -4.67 -18.27
N ASN A 24 -3.34 -5.51 -17.27
CA ASN A 24 -4.04 -6.78 -17.09
C ASN A 24 -5.37 -6.65 -16.32
N GLU A 25 -5.71 -5.49 -15.76
CA GLU A 25 -6.98 -5.31 -15.03
C GLU A 25 -8.20 -5.50 -15.93
N LYS A 26 -8.06 -5.30 -17.25
CA LYS A 26 -9.16 -5.45 -18.21
C LYS A 26 -9.49 -6.91 -18.55
N LEU A 27 -8.52 -7.83 -18.36
CA LEU A 27 -8.69 -9.26 -18.64
C LEU A 27 -9.47 -9.97 -17.52
N VAL A 28 -9.36 -9.43 -16.32
CA VAL A 28 -10.24 -9.73 -15.20
C VAL A 28 -11.53 -8.97 -15.51
N SER A 29 -12.63 -9.67 -15.81
CA SER A 29 -13.93 -9.01 -15.80
C SER A 29 -14.04 -8.15 -14.54
N LYS A 30 -14.68 -6.97 -14.61
CA LYS A 30 -14.85 -6.04 -13.48
C LYS A 30 -15.62 -6.70 -12.32
N GLN A 31 -15.04 -7.68 -11.65
CA GLN A 31 -15.28 -7.96 -10.25
C GLN A 31 -14.57 -6.83 -9.51
N ILE A 32 -15.15 -5.63 -9.61
CA ILE A 32 -15.12 -4.76 -8.46
C ILE A 32 -15.89 -5.57 -7.43
N ILE A 33 -15.18 -6.27 -6.55
CA ILE A 33 -15.80 -6.79 -5.34
C ILE A 33 -16.16 -5.52 -4.57
N GLN A 34 -17.34 -4.97 -4.83
CA GLN A 34 -17.94 -4.00 -3.92
C GLN A 34 -18.30 -4.79 -2.67
N ALA A 35 -17.29 -5.03 -1.83
CA ALA A 35 -17.56 -5.46 -0.47
C ALA A 35 -18.42 -4.37 0.19
N PRO A 36 -19.32 -4.74 1.12
CA PRO A 36 -20.16 -3.76 1.81
C PRO A 36 -19.31 -2.64 2.40
N GLN A 37 -19.73 -1.38 2.17
CA GLN A 37 -19.11 -0.23 2.81
C GLN A 37 -19.22 -0.41 4.33
N ARG A 38 -18.10 -0.36 5.03
CA ARG A 38 -18.05 -0.44 6.49
C ARG A 38 -17.65 0.93 6.99
N ASP A 39 -18.59 1.69 7.55
CA ASP A 39 -18.31 2.93 8.27
C ASP A 39 -17.36 3.91 7.52
N GLY A 40 -17.60 4.13 6.22
CA GLY A 40 -16.77 5.02 5.39
C GLY A 40 -15.49 4.40 4.81
N MET A 41 -15.26 3.11 5.04
CA MET A 41 -14.23 2.30 4.39
C MET A 41 -14.80 1.38 3.32
N MET A 42 -14.00 1.13 2.28
CA MET A 42 -14.33 0.23 1.18
C MET A 42 -13.13 -0.67 0.85
N ASP A 43 -13.41 -1.93 0.59
CA ASP A 43 -12.43 -2.81 -0.03
C ASP A 43 -12.25 -2.39 -1.49
N ASN A 44 -11.07 -1.89 -1.85
CA ASN A 44 -10.77 -1.42 -3.20
C ASN A 44 -9.28 -1.55 -3.49
N PHE A 45 -8.88 -2.78 -3.76
CA PHE A 45 -7.54 -3.13 -4.17
C PHE A 45 -7.54 -4.03 -5.40
N THR A 46 -6.35 -4.31 -5.91
CA THR A 46 -6.11 -5.36 -6.89
C THR A 46 -4.98 -6.26 -6.45
N HIS A 47 -5.12 -7.55 -6.72
CA HIS A 47 -4.02 -8.48 -6.62
C HIS A 47 -2.97 -8.17 -7.70
N ALA A 48 -1.71 -8.28 -7.32
CA ALA A 48 -0.59 -8.03 -8.19
C ALA A 48 0.53 -9.03 -7.95
N LYS A 49 1.41 -9.13 -8.95
CA LYS A 49 2.69 -9.80 -8.86
C LYS A 49 3.81 -8.78 -8.99
N VAL A 50 4.80 -8.85 -8.11
CA VAL A 50 5.99 -8.00 -8.17
C VAL A 50 7.03 -8.63 -9.08
N GLU A 51 7.52 -7.82 -10.00
CA GLU A 51 8.66 -8.12 -10.86
C GLU A 51 9.74 -7.07 -10.65
N PHE A 52 10.99 -7.51 -10.72
CA PHE A 52 12.13 -6.63 -10.53
C PHE A 52 12.97 -6.56 -11.80
N GLY A 53 13.15 -5.34 -12.31
CA GLY A 53 14.14 -5.02 -13.34
C GLY A 53 15.44 -4.51 -12.73
N ASP A 54 16.39 -4.07 -13.56
CA ASP A 54 17.71 -3.60 -13.08
C ASP A 54 17.60 -2.43 -12.11
N ASN A 55 16.71 -1.47 -12.39
CA ASN A 55 16.42 -0.33 -11.51
C ASN A 55 14.90 -0.05 -11.45
N GLU A 56 14.11 -1.12 -11.40
CA GLU A 56 12.65 -1.05 -11.48
C GLU A 56 11.99 -2.05 -10.53
N VAL A 57 10.92 -1.60 -9.88
CA VAL A 57 9.92 -2.44 -9.20
C VAL A 57 8.59 -2.27 -9.93
N LEU A 58 8.11 -3.35 -10.54
CA LEU A 58 6.90 -3.39 -11.32
C LEU A 58 5.85 -4.26 -10.63
N LEU A 59 4.69 -3.69 -10.31
CA LEU A 59 3.54 -4.42 -9.79
C LEU A 59 2.55 -4.68 -10.91
N LYS A 60 2.48 -5.91 -11.42
CA LYS A 60 1.54 -6.28 -12.50
C LYS A 60 0.25 -6.83 -11.92
N SER A 61 -0.89 -6.28 -12.34
CA SER A 61 -2.19 -6.85 -11.96
C SER A 61 -2.32 -8.31 -12.36
N VAL A 62 -2.91 -9.11 -11.47
CA VAL A 62 -3.34 -10.49 -11.73
C VAL A 62 -4.84 -10.67 -11.42
N PRO A 63 -5.52 -11.68 -12.01
CA PRO A 63 -6.97 -11.86 -11.88
C PRO A 63 -7.51 -12.18 -10.49
N GLY A 64 -6.66 -12.67 -9.59
CA GLY A 64 -7.06 -13.10 -8.27
C GLY A 64 -5.85 -13.39 -7.38
N PRO A 65 -6.07 -13.97 -6.20
CA PRO A 65 -4.99 -14.25 -5.25
C PRO A 65 -4.03 -15.34 -5.73
N GLU A 66 -4.46 -16.21 -6.65
CA GLU A 66 -3.60 -17.26 -7.19
C GLU A 66 -2.42 -16.65 -7.96
N GLY A 67 -1.20 -16.89 -7.47
CA GLY A 67 0.03 -16.35 -8.05
C GLY A 67 0.29 -14.86 -7.74
N ALA A 68 -0.56 -14.23 -6.93
CA ALA A 68 -0.32 -12.90 -6.40
C ALA A 68 0.67 -12.95 -5.24
N ASP A 69 1.56 -11.97 -5.18
CA ASP A 69 2.45 -11.74 -4.04
C ASP A 69 2.39 -10.28 -3.54
N ALA A 70 1.46 -9.51 -4.10
CA ALA A 70 1.22 -8.15 -3.73
C ALA A 70 -0.26 -7.75 -3.82
N VAL A 71 -0.59 -6.67 -3.12
CA VAL A 71 -1.84 -5.93 -3.28
C VAL A 71 -1.55 -4.48 -3.62
N ASN A 72 -2.31 -3.92 -4.55
CA ASN A 72 -2.31 -2.48 -4.85
C ASN A 72 -3.60 -1.85 -4.32
N ILE A 73 -3.48 -0.99 -3.31
CA ILE A 73 -4.62 -0.27 -2.74
C ILE A 73 -4.90 0.94 -3.61
N LYS A 74 -6.10 0.96 -4.20
CA LYS A 74 -6.50 2.01 -5.13
C LYS A 74 -7.09 3.19 -4.37
N TYR A 75 -6.64 4.39 -4.71
CA TYR A 75 -7.25 5.63 -4.25
C TYR A 75 -8.73 5.74 -4.68
N ARG A 76 -9.56 6.25 -3.79
CA ARG A 76 -10.93 6.70 -4.09
C ARG A 76 -11.18 8.03 -3.41
N ASP A 77 -11.67 8.98 -4.19
CA ASP A 77 -12.01 10.30 -3.69
C ASP A 77 -13.01 10.19 -2.53
N ARG A 78 -12.71 10.88 -1.43
CA ARG A 78 -13.55 11.00 -0.22
C ARG A 78 -13.83 9.70 0.55
N GLN A 79 -13.10 8.62 0.30
CA GLN A 79 -13.25 7.36 1.03
C GLN A 79 -11.92 6.85 1.57
N ALA A 80 -11.98 6.00 2.58
CA ALA A 80 -10.85 5.15 2.94
C ALA A 80 -10.96 3.83 2.18
N THR A 81 -9.88 3.41 1.54
CA THR A 81 -9.80 2.12 0.88
C THR A 81 -8.78 1.25 1.57
N PHE A 82 -9.05 -0.04 1.69
CA PHE A 82 -8.13 -0.96 2.35
C PHE A 82 -7.87 -2.21 1.51
N ALA A 83 -6.77 -2.88 1.85
CA ALA A 83 -6.46 -4.22 1.40
C ALA A 83 -5.90 -5.02 2.57
N ASP A 84 -6.18 -6.31 2.53
CA ASP A 84 -5.59 -7.28 3.44
C ASP A 84 -4.43 -7.98 2.73
N LEU A 85 -3.36 -8.24 3.47
CA LEU A 85 -2.23 -9.03 2.98
C LEU A 85 -1.87 -10.11 4.00
N GLU A 86 -1.77 -11.34 3.51
CA GLU A 86 -1.14 -12.44 4.24
C GLU A 86 0.37 -12.42 3.97
N ALA A 87 1.17 -12.52 5.04
CA ALA A 87 2.62 -12.54 4.91
C ALA A 87 3.10 -13.87 4.32
N PRO A 88 4.16 -13.89 3.50
CA PRO A 88 4.95 -12.73 3.05
C PRO A 88 4.43 -12.13 1.73
N GLY A 89 4.68 -10.83 1.49
CA GLY A 89 4.30 -10.17 0.24
C GLY A 89 4.63 -8.68 0.18
N TYR A 90 3.93 -7.94 -0.68
CA TYR A 90 4.07 -6.50 -0.83
C TYR A 90 2.73 -5.77 -0.79
N ILE A 91 2.72 -4.57 -0.23
CA ILE A 91 1.57 -3.66 -0.26
C ILE A 91 2.01 -2.39 -0.96
N TYR A 92 1.33 -2.02 -2.03
CA TYR A 92 1.58 -0.77 -2.74
C TYR A 92 0.34 0.12 -2.70
N SER A 93 0.56 1.42 -2.60
CA SER A 93 -0.47 2.42 -2.84
C SER A 93 0.18 3.72 -3.29
N ASP A 94 -0.41 4.40 -4.25
CA ASP A 94 0.10 5.65 -4.79
C ASP A 94 -0.95 6.75 -4.77
N SER A 95 -0.65 7.86 -5.47
CA SER A 95 -1.58 8.97 -5.63
C SER A 95 -1.90 9.69 -4.32
N PHE A 96 -0.97 9.67 -3.35
CA PHE A 96 -1.11 10.42 -2.11
C PHE A 96 -0.93 11.92 -2.37
N SER A 97 -2.04 12.64 -2.26
CA SER A 97 -2.11 14.11 -2.23
C SER A 97 -3.14 14.50 -1.18
N GLY A 98 -2.68 14.90 0.02
CA GLY A 98 -3.59 15.10 1.16
C GLY A 98 -4.28 13.80 1.59
N CYS A 99 -3.57 12.67 1.55
CA CYS A 99 -4.05 11.37 2.00
C CYS A 99 -3.15 10.82 3.11
N VAL A 100 -3.63 9.80 3.82
CA VAL A 100 -2.90 9.15 4.92
C VAL A 100 -2.87 7.66 4.68
N PHE A 101 -1.68 7.07 4.76
CA PHE A 101 -1.49 5.63 4.75
C PHE A 101 -1.48 5.12 6.19
N TYR A 102 -2.21 4.04 6.44
CA TYR A 102 -2.17 3.32 7.71
C TYR A 102 -1.82 1.86 7.46
N LEU A 103 -1.09 1.27 8.39
CA LEU A 103 -0.83 -0.17 8.43
C LEU A 103 -1.17 -0.69 9.81
N PHE A 104 -2.13 -1.60 9.88
CA PHE A 104 -2.55 -2.27 11.10
C PHE A 104 -2.21 -3.75 11.06
N ARG A 105 -1.92 -4.32 12.22
CA ARG A 105 -1.92 -5.75 12.46
C ARG A 105 -3.26 -6.17 13.02
N GLY A 106 -3.98 -7.04 12.34
CA GLY A 106 -5.20 -7.67 12.84
C GLY A 106 -4.91 -8.66 13.98
N PRO A 107 -5.94 -9.08 14.74
CA PRO A 107 -5.79 -10.03 15.86
C PRO A 107 -5.30 -11.41 15.42
N LEU A 108 -5.60 -11.80 14.16
CA LEU A 108 -5.18 -13.06 13.56
C LEU A 108 -3.88 -12.93 12.76
N GLY A 109 -3.09 -11.86 12.96
CA GLY A 109 -1.78 -11.69 12.31
C GLY A 109 -1.80 -11.21 10.86
N TYR A 110 -2.96 -11.04 10.23
CA TYR A 110 -3.09 -10.39 8.93
C TYR A 110 -2.72 -8.90 9.01
N LEU A 111 -2.19 -8.36 7.91
CA LEU A 111 -2.00 -6.93 7.78
C LEU A 111 -3.19 -6.29 7.08
N HIS A 112 -3.62 -5.16 7.61
CA HIS A 112 -4.63 -4.31 7.00
C HIS A 112 -3.97 -2.98 6.65
N ALA A 113 -3.81 -2.72 5.37
CA ALA A 113 -3.27 -1.46 4.89
C ALA A 113 -4.40 -0.59 4.34
N VAL A 114 -4.35 0.71 4.65
CA VAL A 114 -5.43 1.65 4.34
C VAL A 114 -4.87 2.88 3.67
N HIS A 115 -5.43 3.24 2.52
CA HIS A 115 -5.29 4.54 1.89
C HIS A 115 -6.52 5.37 2.25
N ALA A 116 -6.36 6.39 3.10
CA ALA A 116 -7.45 7.25 3.54
C ALA A 116 -7.34 8.66 2.97
N TYR A 117 -8.42 9.15 2.35
CA TYR A 117 -8.54 10.56 1.98
C TYR A 117 -8.58 11.48 3.21
N ARG A 118 -7.93 12.63 3.09
CA ARG A 118 -8.01 13.73 4.05
C ARG A 118 -8.28 15.04 3.30
N GLY A 119 -9.53 15.45 3.22
CA GLY A 119 -9.88 16.73 2.60
C GLY A 119 -11.24 17.27 3.03
N GLY A 120 -11.43 18.57 2.81
CA GLY A 120 -12.60 19.31 3.31
C GLY A 120 -12.72 19.33 4.85
N GLY A 121 -11.60 19.18 5.57
CA GLY A 121 -11.58 19.13 7.04
C GLY A 121 -12.04 17.81 7.66
N ARG A 122 -12.39 16.81 6.85
CA ARG A 122 -12.77 15.47 7.32
C ARG A 122 -11.67 14.46 6.99
N LEU A 123 -11.22 13.75 8.01
CA LEU A 123 -10.30 12.62 7.90
C LEU A 123 -11.11 11.33 8.07
N ALA A 124 -11.05 10.43 7.09
CA ALA A 124 -11.48 9.05 7.33
C ALA A 124 -10.37 8.36 8.14
N ASP A 125 -10.39 8.48 9.47
CA ASP A 125 -9.43 7.81 10.35
C ASP A 125 -9.97 6.42 10.72
N PRO A 126 -9.37 5.33 10.21
CA PRO A 126 -9.85 3.98 10.46
C PRO A 126 -9.42 3.42 11.83
N THR A 127 -8.66 4.19 12.64
CA THR A 127 -7.99 3.69 13.84
C THR A 127 -8.94 3.08 14.86
N GLU A 128 -10.03 3.77 15.22
CA GLU A 128 -10.98 3.26 16.22
C GLU A 128 -11.71 2.02 15.71
N TYR A 129 -12.02 1.96 14.42
CA TYR A 129 -12.63 0.77 13.80
C TYR A 129 -11.74 -0.47 13.96
N PHE A 130 -10.43 -0.35 13.64
CA PHE A 130 -9.49 -1.46 13.74
C PHE A 130 -9.19 -1.82 15.19
N LYS A 131 -9.02 -0.81 16.06
CA LYS A 131 -8.77 -1.01 17.49
C LYS A 131 -9.91 -1.75 18.18
N ALA A 132 -11.17 -1.40 17.88
CA ALA A 132 -12.35 -2.09 18.41
C ALA A 132 -12.43 -3.58 18.02
N ARG A 133 -11.67 -3.99 16.99
CA ARG A 133 -11.58 -5.37 16.50
C ARG A 133 -10.26 -6.05 16.86
N GLY A 134 -9.53 -5.51 17.84
CA GLY A 134 -8.25 -6.07 18.29
C GLY A 134 -7.07 -5.77 17.36
N GLY A 135 -7.25 -4.85 16.41
CA GLY A 135 -6.18 -4.37 15.54
C GLY A 135 -5.19 -3.47 16.28
N LYS A 136 -3.91 -3.55 15.91
CA LYS A 136 -2.83 -2.68 16.42
C LYS A 136 -2.26 -1.85 15.27
N LEU A 137 -2.25 -0.54 15.40
CA LEU A 137 -1.53 0.34 14.46
C LEU A 137 -0.03 0.03 14.51
N LEU A 138 0.55 -0.28 13.37
CA LEU A 138 1.99 -0.52 13.20
C LEU A 138 2.69 0.70 12.61
N TYR A 139 2.06 1.34 11.62
CA TYR A 139 2.65 2.46 10.90
C TYR A 139 1.56 3.41 10.39
N LYS A 140 1.89 4.70 10.37
CA LYS A 140 1.06 5.76 9.80
C LYS A 140 1.97 6.72 9.07
N TRP A 141 1.64 7.01 7.82
CA TRP A 141 2.28 8.08 7.07
C TRP A 141 1.23 9.05 6.56
N ASP A 142 1.32 10.29 7.03
CA ASP A 142 0.47 11.37 6.58
C ASP A 142 1.20 12.14 5.50
N SER A 143 0.64 12.15 4.29
CA SER A 143 1.25 12.93 3.22
C SER A 143 1.20 14.43 3.50
N LEU A 144 0.33 14.93 4.40
CA LEU A 144 0.17 16.32 4.88
C LEU A 144 0.21 17.44 3.82
N GLY A 145 0.20 17.14 2.52
CA GLY A 145 0.68 18.11 1.54
C GLY A 145 2.18 18.45 1.73
N MET A 146 2.99 17.54 2.29
CA MET A 146 4.45 17.54 2.22
C MET A 146 4.98 17.47 0.78
N LEU A 147 4.08 17.26 -0.18
CA LEU A 147 4.26 17.68 -1.55
C LEU A 147 3.82 19.14 -1.66
N THR A 148 4.75 20.03 -1.98
CA THR A 148 4.45 21.45 -2.15
C THR A 148 3.34 21.63 -3.21
N GLN A 149 2.63 22.76 -3.16
CA GLN A 149 1.62 23.06 -4.18
C GLN A 149 2.22 23.00 -5.60
N ASP A 150 3.46 23.46 -5.77
CA ASP A 150 4.19 23.36 -7.03
C ASP A 150 4.48 21.90 -7.44
N GLU A 151 4.85 21.03 -6.48
CA GLU A 151 5.04 19.60 -6.72
C GLU A 151 3.73 18.96 -7.20
N LEU A 152 2.60 19.27 -6.56
CA LEU A 152 1.27 18.79 -6.97
C LEU A 152 0.87 19.30 -8.36
N MET A 153 1.11 20.58 -8.65
CA MET A 153 0.87 21.19 -9.97
C MET A 153 1.77 20.57 -11.06
N SER A 154 2.91 20.02 -10.68
CA SER A 154 3.81 19.28 -11.58
C SER A 154 3.46 17.80 -11.75
N TYR A 155 2.30 17.38 -11.23
CA TYR A 155 1.82 15.99 -11.20
C TYR A 155 2.72 15.02 -10.41
N GLN A 156 3.45 15.54 -9.43
CA GLN A 156 4.16 14.70 -8.47
C GLN A 156 3.18 14.16 -7.43
N THR A 157 3.27 12.88 -7.11
CA THR A 157 2.39 12.22 -6.14
C THR A 157 3.19 11.41 -5.13
N GLY A 158 2.63 11.21 -3.95
CA GLY A 158 3.20 10.34 -2.94
C GLY A 158 2.82 8.88 -3.21
N ALA A 159 3.70 7.96 -2.83
CA ALA A 159 3.45 6.54 -2.87
C ALA A 159 4.06 5.86 -1.64
N VAL A 160 3.49 4.72 -1.29
CA VAL A 160 3.96 3.83 -0.22
C VAL A 160 4.12 2.43 -0.79
N LEU A 161 5.25 1.80 -0.48
CA LEU A 161 5.52 0.39 -0.72
C LEU A 161 5.96 -0.26 0.59
N ALA A 162 5.19 -1.20 1.10
CA ALA A 162 5.56 -2.02 2.25
C ALA A 162 6.03 -3.39 1.79
N CYS A 163 7.21 -3.80 2.23
CA CYS A 163 7.80 -5.11 2.03
C CYS A 163 7.58 -5.93 3.31
N VAL A 164 6.80 -7.00 3.20
CA VAL A 164 6.20 -7.69 4.33
C VAL A 164 6.82 -9.10 4.44
N SER A 165 7.90 -9.26 5.21
CA SER A 165 8.46 -10.59 5.54
C SER A 165 7.75 -11.19 6.76
N ARG A 166 8.01 -12.44 7.15
CA ARG A 166 7.28 -13.05 8.30
C ARG A 166 7.54 -12.40 9.66
N ASP A 167 8.59 -11.62 9.77
CA ASP A 167 9.19 -11.11 11.01
C ASP A 167 9.51 -9.61 10.98
N THR A 168 9.63 -9.03 9.78
CA THR A 168 9.97 -7.62 9.56
C THR A 168 9.05 -6.99 8.51
N ILE A 169 8.70 -5.71 8.69
CA ILE A 169 8.08 -4.89 7.63
C ILE A 169 9.01 -3.73 7.33
N ASP A 170 9.41 -3.57 6.07
CA ASP A 170 10.06 -2.35 5.60
C ASP A 170 9.05 -1.52 4.83
N VAL A 171 8.67 -0.36 5.39
CA VAL A 171 7.74 0.57 4.75
C VAL A 171 8.51 1.74 4.18
N PHE A 172 8.38 1.96 2.88
CA PHE A 172 8.96 3.08 2.16
C PHE A 172 7.87 4.02 1.71
N ALA A 173 7.92 5.28 2.14
CA ALA A 173 7.13 6.36 1.57
C ALA A 173 8.02 7.23 0.68
N PHE A 174 7.58 7.55 -0.53
CA PHE A 174 8.39 8.24 -1.52
C PHE A 174 7.54 9.10 -2.44
N ALA A 175 8.17 10.07 -3.11
CA ALA A 175 7.52 10.87 -4.15
C ALA A 175 7.84 10.30 -5.53
N THR A 176 6.85 10.30 -6.42
CA THR A 176 7.01 9.90 -7.81
C THR A 176 6.55 10.99 -8.76
N LYS A 177 7.17 11.05 -9.94
CA LYS A 177 6.70 11.84 -11.08
C LYS A 177 6.91 11.02 -12.33
N ASN A 178 5.84 10.80 -13.09
CA ASN A 178 5.85 9.90 -14.25
C ASN A 178 6.42 8.51 -13.92
N ARG A 179 6.08 7.94 -12.75
CA ARG A 179 6.54 6.62 -12.25
C ARG A 179 7.99 6.54 -11.76
N GLU A 180 8.78 7.58 -12.01
CA GLU A 180 10.13 7.69 -11.48
C GLU A 180 10.11 8.20 -10.05
N VAL A 181 10.88 7.55 -9.19
CA VAL A 181 11.10 8.01 -7.83
C VAL A 181 11.92 9.29 -7.87
N LYS A 182 11.41 10.35 -7.24
CA LYS A 182 12.09 11.63 -7.13
C LYS A 182 12.82 11.78 -5.81
N ARG A 183 12.25 11.23 -4.73
CA ARG A 183 12.89 11.18 -3.42
C ARG A 183 12.24 10.15 -2.52
N LEU A 184 13.05 9.57 -1.65
CA LEU A 184 12.56 8.92 -0.44
C LEU A 184 12.05 10.00 0.53
N ILE A 185 10.85 9.79 1.08
CA ILE A 185 10.24 10.69 2.08
C ILE A 185 10.44 10.10 3.48
N ASP A 186 10.13 8.81 3.65
CA ASP A 186 10.31 8.08 4.90
C ASP A 186 10.67 6.62 4.63
N HIS A 187 11.44 6.02 5.53
CA HIS A 187 11.69 4.58 5.57
C HIS A 187 11.65 4.12 7.03
N THR A 188 10.70 3.26 7.34
CA THR A 188 10.54 2.67 8.67
C THR A 188 10.62 1.15 8.59
N ALA A 189 11.52 0.55 9.38
CA ALA A 189 11.57 -0.89 9.61
C ALA A 189 10.82 -1.24 10.90
N ILE A 190 9.91 -2.20 10.83
CA ILE A 190 9.04 -2.64 11.93
C ILE A 190 9.44 -4.07 12.30
N PRO A 191 10.36 -4.26 13.27
CA PRO A 191 10.82 -5.59 13.66
C PRO A 191 9.80 -6.30 14.55
N GLY A 192 9.87 -7.63 14.58
CA GLY A 192 9.13 -8.47 15.53
C GLY A 192 7.61 -8.44 15.30
N TRP A 193 7.17 -8.07 14.10
CA TRP A 193 5.78 -8.29 13.72
C TRP A 193 5.69 -9.76 13.32
N VAL A 194 5.05 -10.58 14.15
CA VAL A 194 4.95 -12.01 13.87
C VAL A 194 3.71 -12.22 13.02
N ALA A 195 3.91 -12.65 11.76
CA ALA A 195 2.82 -13.20 10.96
C ALA A 195 2.21 -14.39 11.71
N SER A 196 0.89 -14.50 11.73
CA SER A 196 0.26 -15.67 12.36
C SER A 196 0.80 -16.94 11.70
N ALA A 197 1.14 -17.94 12.52
CA ALA A 197 1.22 -19.30 12.01
C ALA A 197 -0.19 -19.61 11.52
N GLY A 198 -0.38 -19.62 10.20
CA GLY A 198 -1.69 -19.64 9.57
C GLY A 198 -2.64 -20.60 10.30
N LEU A 199 -3.82 -20.10 10.66
CA LEU A 199 -4.88 -21.03 11.04
C LEU A 199 -5.12 -21.92 9.82
N PRO A 200 -5.18 -23.25 9.98
CA PRO A 200 -5.51 -24.11 8.86
C PRO A 200 -6.84 -23.64 8.25
N VAL A 201 -6.81 -23.36 6.95
CA VAL A 201 -7.98 -23.00 6.14
C VAL A 201 -8.96 -24.17 6.12
#